data_AF-A0A7T0RC95-F1
#
_entry.id   AF-A0A7T0RC95-F1
#
_cell.length_a   1.000
_cell.length_b   1.000
_cell.length_c   1.000
_cell.angle_alpha   90.00
_cell.angle_beta   90.00
_cell.angle_gamma   90.00
#
_symmetry.space_group_name_H-M   'P 1'
#
loop_
_entity.id
_entity.type
_entity.pdbx_description
1 polymer ?
#
loop_
_entity_poly.entity_id
_entity_poly.type
_entity_poly.pdbx_seq_one_letter_code
_entity_poly.pdbx_strand_id
1 'polypeptide(L)'
;MTKAAKQFGKKLQNFMNAEGTGAYIEALRSNYPDLGDKDVVLVQRGSGLHPNVGTWAHPKLAVFFARWLDVRFAVACDARHQRIRFL
;
A
#
# COMPACT_ATOMS: atom_id res chain seq x y z
N MET A 1 -3.64 7.10 -0.41
CA MET A 1 -4.09 5.95 -1.21
C MET A 1 -5.32 6.23 -2.05
N THR A 2 -6.43 6.74 -1.49
CA THR A 2 -7.70 6.93 -2.22
C THR A 2 -7.60 7.79 -3.48
N LYS A 3 -6.93 8.95 -3.39
CA LYS A 3 -6.67 9.85 -4.54
C LYS A 3 -5.82 9.16 -5.62
N ALA A 4 -4.76 8.47 -5.21
CA ALA A 4 -3.88 7.73 -6.12
C ALA A 4 -4.63 6.61 -6.85
N ALA A 5 -5.42 5.78 -6.15
CA ALA A 5 -6.22 4.74 -6.79
C ALA A 5 -7.13 5.32 -7.89
N LYS A 6 -7.81 6.44 -7.58
CA LYS A 6 -8.69 7.14 -8.53
C LYS A 6 -7.94 7.62 -9.77
N GLN A 7 -6.73 8.14 -9.63
CA GLN A 7 -5.91 8.60 -10.77
C GLN A 7 -5.56 7.48 -11.74
N PHE A 8 -5.38 6.26 -11.25
CA PHE A 8 -5.12 5.06 -12.07
C PHE A 8 -6.41 4.32 -12.48
N GLY A 9 -7.59 4.93 -12.29
CA GLY A 9 -8.88 4.31 -12.61
C GLY A 9 -9.24 3.09 -11.75
N LYS A 10 -8.59 2.92 -10.59
CA LYS A 10 -8.74 1.77 -9.69
C LYS A 10 -9.49 2.14 -8.42
N LYS A 11 -10.17 1.17 -7.81
CA LYS A 11 -10.82 1.33 -6.50
C LYS A 11 -9.90 0.81 -5.40
N LEU A 12 -9.73 1.59 -4.32
CA LEU A 12 -8.92 1.17 -3.17
C LEU A 12 -9.45 -0.13 -2.53
N GLN A 13 -10.77 -0.34 -2.51
CA GLN A 13 -11.36 -1.59 -2.01
C GLN A 13 -10.87 -2.82 -2.78
N ASN A 14 -10.65 -2.71 -4.09
CA ASN A 14 -10.12 -3.83 -4.88
C ASN A 14 -8.70 -4.17 -4.47
N PHE A 15 -7.89 -3.19 -4.04
CA PHE A 15 -6.57 -3.46 -3.48
C PHE A 15 -6.67 -4.14 -2.12
N MET A 16 -7.55 -3.66 -1.23
CA MET A 16 -7.75 -4.27 0.09
C MET A 16 -8.25 -5.73 -0.01
N ASN A 17 -9.04 -6.03 -1.04
CA ASN A 17 -9.58 -7.36 -1.32
C ASN A 17 -8.69 -8.18 -2.26
N ALA A 18 -7.59 -7.62 -2.78
CA ALA A 18 -6.70 -8.36 -3.66
C ALA A 18 -6.02 -9.49 -2.91
N GLU A 19 -5.84 -10.61 -3.59
CA GLU A 19 -5.12 -11.75 -3.06
C GLU A 19 -3.70 -11.32 -2.63
N GLY A 20 -3.31 -11.71 -1.41
CA GLY A 20 -2.02 -11.35 -0.83
C GLY A 20 -1.96 -10.00 -0.08
N THR A 21 -2.92 -9.07 -0.25
CA THR A 21 -2.88 -7.80 0.51
C THR A 21 -3.02 -8.03 2.02
N GLY A 22 -3.94 -8.90 2.43
CA GLY A 22 -4.10 -9.27 3.84
C GLY A 22 -2.84 -9.92 4.43
N ALA A 23 -2.29 -10.91 3.72
CA ALA A 23 -1.06 -11.60 4.11
C ALA A 23 0.14 -10.63 4.18
N TYR A 24 0.24 -9.67 3.25
CA TYR A 24 1.29 -8.65 3.29
C TYR A 24 1.15 -7.74 4.51
N ILE A 25 -0.07 -7.32 4.85
CA ILE A 25 -0.33 -6.49 6.04
C ILE A 25 0.03 -7.25 7.32
N GLU A 26 -0.34 -8.53 7.41
CA GLU A 26 0.01 -9.39 8.54
C GLU A 26 1.52 -9.56 8.66
N ALA A 27 2.21 -9.93 7.58
CA ALA A 27 3.66 -10.04 7.56
C ALA A 27 4.35 -8.71 7.90
N LEU A 28 3.78 -7.58 7.48
CA LEU A 28 4.30 -6.26 7.83
C LEU A 28 4.15 -6.01 9.35
N ARG A 29 3.01 -6.35 9.95
CA ARG A 29 2.81 -6.24 11.41
C ARG A 29 3.79 -7.11 12.17
N SER A 30 3.97 -8.37 11.76
CA SER A 30 4.88 -9.30 12.43
C SER A 30 6.36 -8.86 12.38
N ASN A 31 6.79 -8.21 11.30
CA ASN A 31 8.17 -7.73 11.16
C ASN A 31 8.44 -6.38 11.84
N TYR A 32 7.38 -5.66 12.22
CA TYR A 32 7.48 -4.34 12.84
C TYR A 32 6.49 -4.26 14.02
N PRO A 33 6.79 -4.94 15.13
CA PRO A 33 5.89 -5.05 16.28
C PRO A 33 5.60 -3.71 16.97
N ASP A 34 6.45 -2.71 16.76
CA ASP A 34 6.24 -1.34 17.26
C ASP A 34 5.18 -0.55 16.46
N LEU A 35 4.76 -1.06 15.28
CA LEU A 35 3.66 -0.46 14.52
C LEU A 35 2.33 -0.81 15.17
N GLY A 36 1.63 0.20 15.67
CA GLY A 36 0.25 0.06 16.08
C GLY A 36 -0.69 -0.17 14.89
N ASP A 37 -1.91 -0.63 15.15
CA ASP A 37 -2.88 -0.95 14.11
C ASP A 37 -3.20 0.22 13.15
N LYS A 38 -3.17 1.45 13.68
CA LYS A 38 -3.42 2.67 12.90
C LYS A 38 -2.21 3.11 12.07
N ASP A 39 -1.02 2.57 12.35
CA ASP A 39 0.22 2.96 11.68
C ASP A 39 0.38 2.23 10.33
N VAL A 40 -0.28 1.07 10.18
CA VAL A 40 -0.33 0.32 8.92
C VAL A 40 -1.24 1.00 7.90
N VAL A 41 -2.48 1.29 8.30
CA VAL A 41 -3.48 2.00 7.49
C VAL A 41 -4.22 3.01 8.35
N LEU A 42 -4.02 4.29 8.06
CA LEU A 42 -4.76 5.38 8.70
C LEU A 42 -5.92 5.78 7.80
N VAL A 43 -7.15 5.63 8.29
CA VAL A 43 -8.36 6.11 7.61
C VAL A 43 -8.88 7.33 8.35
N GLN A 44 -8.82 8.51 7.73
CA GLN A 44 -9.46 9.71 8.24
C GLN A 44 -10.71 9.99 7.41
N ARG A 45 -11.87 9.81 8.03
CA ARG A 45 -13.17 10.16 7.46
C ARG A 45 -13.48 11.61 7.87
N GLY A 46 -13.93 12.43 6.93
CA GLY A 46 -14.32 13.80 7.23
C GLY A 46 -15.63 13.83 8.01
N SER A 47 -15.59 14.41 9.22
CA SER A 47 -16.66 15.28 9.68
C SER A 47 -16.35 16.65 9.07
N GLY A 48 -17.33 17.41 8.57
CA GLY A 48 -17.14 18.61 7.72
C GLY A 48 -16.21 19.74 8.24
N LEU A 49 -15.57 19.56 9.39
CA LEU A 49 -14.56 20.40 10.02
C LEU A 49 -13.10 20.04 9.65
N HIS A 50 -12.83 18.86 9.09
CA HIS A 50 -11.45 18.46 8.71
C HIS A 50 -11.26 18.40 7.18
N PRO A 51 -10.40 19.26 6.60
CA PRO A 51 -10.15 19.28 5.15
C PRO A 51 -9.33 18.07 4.67
N ASN A 52 -8.64 17.37 5.57
CA ASN A 52 -7.79 16.22 5.24
C ASN A 52 -8.57 14.91 5.38
N VAL A 53 -9.32 14.56 4.33
CA VAL A 53 -10.02 13.27 4.21
C VAL A 53 -9.22 12.33 3.32
N GLY A 54 -8.98 11.11 3.79
CA GLY A 54 -8.22 10.15 3.01
C GLY A 54 -7.89 8.84 3.73
N THR A 55 -7.21 7.97 2.98
CA THR A 55 -6.57 6.77 3.50
C THR A 55 -5.07 6.89 3.24
N TRP A 56 -4.28 6.85 4.30
CA TRP A 56 -2.82 6.80 4.28
C TRP A 56 -2.36 5.40 4.69
N ALA A 57 -1.20 5.00 4.19
CA ALA A 57 -0.60 3.71 4.52
C ALA A 57 0.83 3.91 4.97
N HIS A 58 1.29 2.99 5.81
CA HIS A 58 2.70 2.84 6.12
C HIS A 58 3.54 2.82 4.83
N PRO A 59 4.74 3.43 4.79
CA PRO A 59 5.55 3.51 3.58
C PRO A 59 5.75 2.17 2.86
N LYS A 60 5.96 1.09 3.61
CA LYS A 60 6.12 -0.26 3.02
C LYS A 60 4.83 -0.79 2.37
N LEU A 61 3.67 -0.48 2.95
CA LEU A 61 2.39 -0.80 2.32
C LEU A 61 2.11 0.13 1.14
N ALA A 62 2.54 1.39 1.19
CA ALA A 62 2.42 2.33 0.08
C ALA A 62 3.23 1.89 -1.15
N VAL A 63 4.43 1.32 -0.97
CA VAL A 63 5.22 0.74 -2.08
C VAL A 63 4.51 -0.48 -2.67
N PHE A 64 4.01 -1.39 -1.83
CA PHE A 64 3.24 -2.55 -2.31
C PHE A 64 1.97 -2.13 -3.08
N PHE A 65 1.26 -1.12 -2.56
CA PHE A 65 0.13 -0.50 -3.24
C PHE A 65 0.50 0.14 -4.59
N ALA A 66 1.63 0.84 -4.67
CA ALA A 66 2.10 1.45 -5.92
C ALA A 66 2.45 0.40 -6.99
N ARG A 67 3.05 -0.74 -6.59
CA ARG A 67 3.29 -1.89 -7.48
C ARG A 67 1.99 -2.47 -8.03
N TRP A 68 0.95 -2.52 -7.21
CA TRP A 68 -0.39 -2.94 -7.66
C TRP A 68 -1.05 -1.93 -8.62
N LEU A 69 -0.75 -0.63 -8.50
CA LEU A 69 -1.32 0.40 -9.37
C LEU A 69 -0.79 0.33 -10.80
N ASP A 70 0.53 0.24 -11.00
CA ASP A 70 1.16 0.19 -12.33
C ASP A 70 2.15 -0.98 -12.42
N VAL A 71 1.88 -1.91 -13.34
CA VAL A 71 2.74 -3.08 -13.59
C VAL A 71 4.14 -2.67 -14.05
N ARG A 72 4.28 -1.60 -14.83
CA ARG A 72 5.60 -1.11 -15.27
C ARG A 72 6.40 -0.58 -14.10
N PHE A 73 5.73 0.08 -13.14
CA PHE A 73 6.37 0.49 -11.90
C PHE A 73 6.81 -0.73 -11.08
N ALA A 74 5.99 -1.78 -11.00
CA ALA A 74 6.36 -3.02 -10.34
C ALA A 74 7.64 -3.65 -10.94
N VAL A 75 7.68 -3.79 -12.27
CA VAL A 75 8.86 -4.31 -12.98
C VAL A 75 10.09 -3.44 -12.76
N ALA A 76 9.95 -2.11 -12.77
CA ALA A 76 11.05 -1.18 -12.52
C ALA A 76 11.59 -1.30 -11.08
N CYS A 77 10.71 -1.50 -10.10
CA CYS A 77 11.10 -1.82 -8.73
C CYS A 77 11.89 -3.13 -8.67
N ASP A 78 11.42 -4.19 -9.32
CA ASP A 78 12.08 -5.50 -9.27
C ASP A 78 13.44 -5.50 -9.98
N ALA A 79 13.55 -4.82 -11.13
CA ALA A 79 14.81 -4.66 -11.85
C ALA A 79 15.90 -3.98 -11.01
N ARG A 80 15.52 -3.03 -10.14
CA ARG A 80 16.46 -2.34 -9.23
C ARG A 80 16.96 -3.24 -8.09
N HIS A 81 16.21 -4.27 -7.72
CA HIS A 81 16.58 -5.21 -6.66
C HIS A 81 17.24 -6.49 -7.19
N GLN A 82 17.51 -6.58 -8.50
CA GLN A 82 18.06 -7.77 -9.14
C GLN A 82 19.59 -7.90 -8.91
N ARG A 83 19.96 -8.23 -7.67
CA ARG A 83 21.26 -8.83 -7.30
C ARG A 83 21.03 -10.13 -6.53
N ILE A 84 20.19 -11.01 -7.05
CA ILE A 84 20.18 -12.42 -6.70
C ILE A 84 20.47 -13.16 -8.00
N ARG A 85 21.73 -13.55 -8.19
CA ARG A 85 22.12 -14.45 -9.28
C ARG A 85 21.80 -15.86 -8.80
N PHE A 86 20.74 -16.44 -9.34
CA PHE A 86 20.62 -17.90 -9.40
C PHE A 86 21.46 -18.35 -10.60
N LEU A 87 22.77 -18.50 -10.39
CA LEU A 87 23.69 -19.21 -11.28
C LEU A 87 24.50 -20.17 -10.43
#